data_AF-A0A3R7UM85-F1
#
_entry.id   AF-A0A3R7UM85-F1
#
_cell.length_a   1.000
_cell.length_b   1.000
_cell.length_c   1.000
_cell.angle_alpha   90.00
_cell.angle_beta   90.00
_cell.angle_gamma   90.00
#
_symmetry.space_group_name_H-M   'P 1'
#
loop_
_entity.id
_entity.type
_entity.pdbx_description
1 polymer ?
#
loop_
_entity_poly.entity_id
_entity_poly.type
_entity_poly.pdbx_seq_one_letter_code
_entity_poly.pdbx_strand_id
1 'polypeptide(L)'
;MTDFQSFRNAVLEDGELQEQFMSIIHTENTNDSGMGDGIATLAKNHGYTITSDELYAHQDFLGQDGDLTDFELELISGGQRQGATS
;
A
#
# COMPACT_ATOMS: atom_id res chain seq x y z
N MET A 1 -14.35 2.54 10.82
CA MET A 1 -13.16 2.26 10.00
C MET A 1 -13.67 1.77 8.66
N THR A 2 -13.17 2.36 7.57
CA THR A 2 -13.46 1.89 6.21
C THR A 2 -12.58 0.69 5.87
N ASP A 3 -12.98 -0.14 4.91
CA ASP A 3 -12.14 -1.22 4.38
C ASP A 3 -10.76 -0.73 3.96
N PHE A 4 -10.69 0.46 3.35
CA PHE A 4 -9.43 1.13 3.00
C PHE A 4 -8.52 1.38 4.21
N GLN A 5 -9.07 1.93 5.30
CA GLN A 5 -8.30 2.16 6.53
C GLN A 5 -7.83 0.86 7.19
N SER A 6 -8.67 -0.18 7.17
CA SER A 6 -8.30 -1.48 7.72
C SER A 6 -7.21 -2.16 6.88
N PHE A 7 -7.30 -2.08 5.55
CA PHE A 7 -6.26 -2.55 4.64
C PHE A 7 -4.95 -1.79 4.82
N ARG A 8 -4.99 -0.45 4.94
CA ARG A 8 -3.80 0.37 5.22
C ARG A 8 -3.07 -0.08 6.48
N ASN A 9 -3.81 -0.31 7.57
CA ASN A 9 -3.22 -0.80 8.81
C ASN A 9 -2.65 -2.21 8.63
N ALA A 10 -3.37 -3.10 7.94
CA ALA A 10 -2.87 -4.43 7.64
C ALA A 10 -1.57 -4.40 6.84
N VAL A 11 -1.41 -3.49 5.87
CA VAL A 11 -0.19 -3.34 5.07
C VAL A 11 0.99 -2.85 5.93
N LEU A 12 0.74 -2.09 7.00
CA LEU A 12 1.78 -1.66 7.94
C LEU A 12 2.13 -2.72 8.99
N GLU A 13 1.17 -3.55 9.36
CA GLU A 13 1.32 -4.56 10.42
C GLU A 13 1.78 -5.93 9.89
N ASP A 14 1.49 -6.25 8.62
CA ASP A 14 1.79 -7.52 7.97
C ASP A 14 2.91 -7.36 6.94
N GLY A 15 4.07 -7.98 7.24
CA GLY A 15 5.25 -7.94 6.38
C GLY A 15 5.04 -8.61 5.01
N GLU A 16 4.23 -9.67 4.92
CA GLU A 16 3.95 -10.35 3.64
C GLU A 16 3.04 -9.48 2.77
N LEU A 17 2.06 -8.82 3.41
CA LEU A 17 1.18 -7.86 2.74
C LEU A 17 1.96 -6.62 2.29
N GLN A 18 2.90 -6.17 3.12
CA GLN A 18 3.81 -5.06 2.83
C GLN A 18 4.67 -5.37 1.61
N GLU A 19 5.31 -6.54 1.55
CA GLU A 19 6.15 -6.95 0.42
C GLU A 19 5.35 -7.04 -0.88
N GLN A 20 4.14 -7.62 -0.83
CA GLN A 20 3.27 -7.70 -2.00
C GLN A 20 2.77 -6.33 -2.46
N PHE A 21 2.42 -5.45 -1.51
CA PHE A 21 2.02 -4.08 -1.81
C PHE A 21 3.17 -3.33 -2.50
N MET A 22 4.37 -3.34 -1.92
CA MET A 22 5.56 -2.69 -2.50
C MET A 22 5.93 -3.26 -3.87
N SER A 23 5.76 -4.57 -4.08
CA SER A 23 5.98 -5.19 -5.39
C SER A 23 5.03 -4.65 -6.46
N ILE A 24 3.76 -4.43 -6.13
CA ILE A 24 2.77 -3.82 -7.03
C ILE A 24 3.15 -2.38 -7.34
N ILE A 25 3.48 -1.57 -6.33
CA ILE A 25 3.95 -0.19 -6.54
C ILE A 25 5.17 -0.17 -7.46
N HIS A 26 6.19 -1.00 -7.18
CA HIS A 26 7.43 -1.00 -7.96
C HIS A 26 7.26 -1.50 -9.39
N THR A 27 6.34 -2.45 -9.62
CA THR A 27 6.08 -3.02 -10.94
C THR A 27 5.19 -2.11 -11.79
N GLU A 28 4.17 -1.51 -11.17
CA GLU A 28 3.10 -0.77 -11.85
C GLU A 28 3.38 0.75 -11.92
N ASN A 29 4.31 1.31 -11.14
CA ASN A 29 4.79 2.70 -11.29
C ASN A 29 5.46 2.94 -12.66
N THR A 30 5.80 1.86 -13.39
CA THR A 30 6.22 1.93 -14.80
C THR A 30 5.06 2.05 -15.81
N ASN A 31 3.82 1.81 -15.41
CA ASN A 31 2.63 1.81 -16.28
C ASN A 31 1.42 2.45 -15.54
N ASP A 32 1.41 3.79 -15.51
CA ASP A 32 0.45 4.76 -14.93
C ASP A 32 -1.02 4.32 -14.71
N SER A 33 -1.56 3.40 -15.51
CA SER A 33 -2.97 2.99 -15.45
C SER A 33 -3.28 1.77 -14.58
N GLY A 34 -2.30 0.97 -14.16
CA GLY A 34 -2.55 -0.36 -13.58
C GLY A 34 -2.48 -0.45 -12.05
N MET A 35 -1.76 0.47 -11.41
CA MET A 35 -1.41 0.38 -9.98
C MET A 35 -2.64 0.30 -9.06
N GLY A 36 -3.68 1.10 -9.33
CA GLY A 36 -4.93 1.07 -8.57
C GLY A 36 -5.67 -0.27 -8.69
N ASP A 37 -5.57 -0.96 -9.82
CA ASP A 37 -6.22 -2.27 -10.03
C ASP A 37 -5.44 -3.40 -9.34
N GLY A 38 -4.11 -3.33 -9.38
CA GLY A 38 -3.24 -4.25 -8.64
C GLY A 38 -3.50 -4.20 -7.13
N ILE A 39 -3.58 -2.99 -6.57
CA ILE A 39 -3.82 -2.82 -5.12
C ILE A 39 -5.24 -3.20 -4.74
N ALA A 40 -6.25 -2.87 -5.54
CA ALA A 40 -7.63 -3.30 -5.31
C ALA A 40 -7.75 -4.84 -5.31
N THR A 41 -7.02 -5.50 -6.21
CA THR A 41 -6.95 -6.96 -6.29
C THR A 41 -6.26 -7.55 -5.06
N LEU A 42 -5.14 -6.98 -4.62
CA LEU A 42 -4.45 -7.40 -3.40
C LEU A 42 -5.37 -7.27 -2.18
N ALA A 43 -6.00 -6.10 -2.00
CA ALA A 43 -6.96 -5.87 -0.92
C ALA A 43 -8.08 -6.92 -0.90
N LYS A 44 -8.65 -7.22 -2.06
CA LYS A 44 -9.71 -8.22 -2.21
C LYS A 44 -9.27 -9.63 -1.84
N ASN A 45 -8.06 -10.02 -2.21
CA ASN A 45 -7.51 -11.33 -1.84
C ASN A 45 -7.35 -11.48 -0.31
N HIS A 46 -7.14 -10.37 0.39
CA HIS A 46 -7.05 -10.33 1.85
C HIS A 46 -8.39 -10.01 2.55
N GLY A 47 -9.50 -10.03 1.81
CA GLY A 47 -10.85 -9.89 2.36
C GLY A 47 -11.33 -8.44 2.50
N TYR A 48 -10.58 -7.47 1.98
CA TYR A 48 -10.97 -6.05 1.98
C TYR A 48 -11.68 -5.69 0.67
N THR A 49 -12.79 -4.99 0.75
CA THR A 49 -13.53 -4.57 -0.44
C THR A 49 -13.18 -3.13 -0.78
N ILE A 50 -12.07 -2.93 -1.49
CA ILE A 50 -11.62 -1.61 -1.95
C ILE A 50 -11.81 -1.52 -3.46
N THR A 51 -12.35 -0.40 -3.93
CA THR A 51 -12.50 -0.14 -5.36
C THR A 51 -11.36 0.72 -5.88
N SER A 52 -11.06 0.61 -7.19
CA SER A 52 -10.07 1.46 -7.84
C SER A 52 -10.42 2.93 -7.68
N ASP A 53 -11.70 3.31 -7.73
CA ASP A 53 -12.20 4.67 -7.49
C ASP A 53 -11.83 5.18 -6.08
N GLU A 54 -11.96 4.32 -5.06
CA GLU A 54 -11.63 4.65 -3.67
C GLU A 54 -10.12 4.79 -3.48
N LEU A 55 -9.33 3.97 -4.18
CA LEU A 55 -7.86 4.11 -4.27
C LEU A 55 -7.44 5.39 -5.00
N TYR A 56 -8.13 5.73 -6.10
CA TYR A 56 -7.88 6.96 -6.85
C TYR A 56 -8.24 8.21 -6.04
N ALA A 57 -9.35 8.18 -5.30
CA ALA A 57 -9.73 9.23 -4.36
C ALA A 57 -8.71 9.40 -3.22
N HIS A 58 -7.94 8.35 -2.94
CA HIS A 58 -6.83 8.33 -2.01
C HIS A 58 -5.47 8.30 -2.72
N GLN A 59 -5.31 8.87 -3.93
CA GLN A 59 -4.03 8.90 -4.66
C GLN A 59 -2.84 9.43 -3.85
N ASP A 60 -3.08 10.30 -2.87
CA ASP A 60 -2.09 10.77 -1.89
C ASP A 60 -1.39 9.62 -1.12
N PHE A 61 -2.06 8.47 -1.00
CA PHE A 61 -1.55 7.22 -0.43
C PHE A 61 -0.63 6.44 -1.39
N LEU A 62 -0.79 6.64 -2.70
CA LEU A 62 -0.17 5.82 -3.74
C LEU A 62 1.12 6.41 -4.31
N GLY A 63 1.32 7.72 -4.18
CA GLY A 63 2.43 8.42 -4.81
C GLY A 63 1.91 9.31 -5.91
N GLN A 64 2.39 10.55 -5.90
CA GLN A 64 2.38 11.36 -7.10
C GLN A 64 3.76 11.30 -7.72
N ASP A 65 3.80 10.92 -8.99
CA ASP A 65 4.88 11.22 -9.94
C ASP A 65 6.30 11.17 -9.35
N GLY A 66 6.69 9.98 -8.86
CA GLY A 66 8.08 9.69 -8.47
C GLY A 66 8.54 10.21 -7.11
N ASP A 67 7.67 10.85 -6.32
CA ASP A 67 7.96 11.19 -4.92
C ASP A 67 7.41 10.13 -3.96
N LEU A 68 8.18 9.81 -2.91
CA LEU A 68 7.74 8.84 -1.90
C LEU A 68 6.64 9.49 -1.06
N THR A 69 5.47 8.86 -1.00
CA THR A 69 4.41 9.37 -0.12
C THR A 69 4.77 9.26 1.35
N ASP A 70 4.06 10.03 2.18
CA ASP A 70 4.06 9.84 3.63
C ASP A 70 3.75 8.37 4.02
N PHE A 71 3.04 7.61 3.18
CA PHE A 71 2.77 6.20 3.41
C PHE A 71 3.92 5.27 3.03
N GLU A 72 4.58 5.46 1.88
CA GLU A 72 5.81 4.73 1.55
C GLU A 72 6.93 5.04 2.55
N LEU A 73 7.01 6.29 3.03
CA LEU A 73 7.89 6.68 4.13
C LEU A 73 7.50 5.98 5.44
N GLU A 74 6.22 5.86 5.76
CA GLU A 74 5.72 5.13 6.94
C GLU A 74 5.94 3.61 6.82
N LEU A 75 5.87 3.05 5.62
CA LEU A 75 6.22 1.65 5.35
C LEU A 75 7.72 1.40 5.51
N ILE A 76 8.56 2.25 4.92
CA ILE A 76 10.03 2.16 4.99
C ILE A 76 10.53 2.43 6.42
N SER A 77 9.91 3.36 7.15
CA SER A 77 10.28 3.69 8.53
C SER A 77 9.60 2.81 9.59
N GLY A 78 8.44 2.24 9.29
CA GLY A 78 7.58 1.47 10.20
C GLY A 78 7.77 -0.04 10.13
N GLY A 79 8.34 -0.57 9.04
CA GLY A 79 8.68 -2.00 8.89
C GLY A 79 9.84 -2.49 9.79
N GLN A 80 10.55 -1.58 10.45
CA GLN A 80 11.61 -1.91 11.43
C GLN A 80 11.12 -1.73 12.88
N ARG A 81 10.19 -2.59 13.31
CA ARG A 81 9.92 -2.81 14.75
C ARG A 81 10.33 -4.19 15.26
N GLN A 82 11.31 -4.82 14.62
CA GLN A 82 12.02 -5.97 15.19
C GLN A 82 13.52 -5.69 15.14
N GLY A 83 14.11 -5.37 16.29
CA GLY A 83 15.57 -5.30 16.44
C GLY A 83 16.14 -4.07 17.14
N ALA A 84 15.37 -3.29 17.90
CA ALA A 84 15.98 -2.45 18.94
C ALA A 84 16.19 -3.32 20.20
N THR A 85 17.32 -4.02 20.27
CA THR A 85 17.86 -4.50 21.54
C THR A 85 19.33 -4.10 21.63
N SER A 86 19.54 -3.02 22.38
CA SER A 86 20.68 -2.68 23.25
C SER A 86 22.10 -2.73 22.71
#